data_AF-A0A0F8XX12-F1
#
_entry.id   AF-A0A0F8XX12-F1
#
_cell.length_a   1.000
_cell.length_b   1.000
_cell.length_c   1.000
_cell.angle_alpha   90.00
_cell.angle_beta   90.00
_cell.angle_gamma   90.00
#
_symmetry.space_group_name_H-M   'P 1'
#
loop_
_entity.id
_entity.type
_entity.pdbx_description
1 polymer ?
#
loop_
_entity_poly.entity_id
_entity_poly.type
_entity_poly.pdbx_seq_one_letter_code
_entity_poly.pdbx_strand_id
1 'polypeptide(L)'
;AGIIRREVDGAVIDAGFFVETRDFYKRLRCLPEDQRAKIAMRPVSFTNSLYGDEEAKRAARVNARFVNGAMQVNLLGDVMSDTLGDGQVVSGVGGQFNFVEQAFALEGGRSVITLPAWRMTGGTPCSNIRWTLDTVTVPRHMRDVVVTEYGAADLRGLSDAQVIAALLNITDSRFQSKLMEQAKTAGKLPDNHEIPEAHRENYPQRVRAWIEGHRAELPTFPFGSDFDDIERVLLPALAELKELSSTWRGKAQLLVASLWLPPHEQELQAMSRMGFKTNEGLTARALQGALRLTVR
;
A
#
# COMPACT_ATOMS: atom_id res chain seq x y z
N ALA A 1 20.32 -14.63 3.90
CA ALA A 1 18.95 -15.15 4.07
C ALA A 1 18.55 -16.29 3.12
N GLY A 2 19.38 -16.73 2.15
CA GLY A 2 19.02 -17.89 1.30
C GLY A 2 17.70 -17.72 0.51
N ILE A 3 17.31 -16.46 0.25
CA ILE A 3 16.08 -16.09 -0.47
C ILE A 3 16.31 -16.21 -1.98
N ILE A 4 17.52 -15.87 -2.45
CA ILE A 4 17.94 -16.08 -3.83
C ILE A 4 18.36 -17.54 -3.97
N ARG A 5 17.50 -18.33 -4.59
CA ARG A 5 17.70 -19.78 -4.78
C ARG A 5 17.87 -20.17 -6.24
N ARG A 6 17.77 -19.19 -7.14
CA ARG A 6 17.67 -19.43 -8.57
C ARG A 6 18.53 -18.44 -9.33
N GLU A 7 19.37 -18.97 -10.20
CA GLU A 7 20.18 -18.25 -11.17
C GLU A 7 19.82 -18.80 -12.55
N VAL A 8 19.58 -17.91 -13.51
CA VAL A 8 19.24 -18.23 -14.91
C VAL A 8 20.20 -17.42 -15.77
N ASP A 9 21.01 -18.09 -16.58
CA ASP A 9 22.03 -17.47 -17.45
C ASP A 9 22.98 -16.52 -16.68
N GLY A 10 23.38 -16.90 -15.47
CA GLY A 10 24.27 -16.10 -14.62
C GLY A 10 23.58 -14.95 -13.87
N ALA A 11 22.29 -14.70 -14.13
CA ALA A 11 21.52 -13.65 -13.48
C ALA A 11 20.59 -14.21 -12.40
N VAL A 12 20.48 -13.49 -11.29
CA VAL A 12 19.51 -13.77 -10.22
C VAL A 12 18.36 -12.77 -10.19
N ILE A 13 18.54 -11.61 -10.83
CA ILE A 13 17.53 -10.56 -10.97
C ILE A 13 17.55 -10.07 -12.42
N ASP A 14 16.41 -10.19 -13.10
CA ASP A 14 16.13 -9.43 -14.32
C ASP A 14 15.36 -8.16 -13.95
N ALA A 15 15.93 -6.98 -14.24
CA ALA A 15 15.34 -5.70 -13.90
C ALA A 15 15.10 -4.83 -15.15
N GLY A 16 13.90 -4.26 -15.24
CA GLY A 16 13.58 -3.28 -16.30
C GLY A 16 14.19 -1.91 -16.01
N PHE A 17 14.10 -1.48 -14.76
CA PHE A 17 14.62 -0.22 -14.24
C PHE A 17 14.62 -0.26 -12.71
N PHE A 18 15.26 0.72 -12.08
CA PHE A 18 15.13 1.00 -10.65
C PHE A 18 14.62 2.44 -10.45
N VAL A 19 13.69 2.62 -9.52
CA VAL A 19 13.29 3.93 -8.99
C VAL A 19 13.28 3.80 -7.48
N GLU A 20 14.24 4.42 -6.82
CA GLU A 20 14.46 4.34 -5.38
C GLU A 20 15.23 5.59 -4.90
N THR A 21 15.55 5.63 -3.61
CA THR A 21 16.37 6.62 -2.93
C THR A 21 17.83 6.60 -3.39
N ARG A 22 18.54 7.69 -3.09
CA ARG A 22 19.99 7.83 -3.32
C ARG A 22 20.80 6.80 -2.56
N ASP A 23 20.33 6.36 -1.38
CA ASP A 23 21.00 5.32 -0.60
C ASP A 23 21.02 3.98 -1.34
N PHE A 24 19.88 3.57 -1.91
CA PHE A 24 19.82 2.38 -2.75
C PHE A 24 20.81 2.43 -3.90
N TYR A 25 20.90 3.55 -4.64
CA TYR A 25 21.85 3.68 -5.74
C TYR A 25 23.32 3.67 -5.27
N LYS A 26 23.62 4.23 -4.09
CA LYS A 26 24.95 4.14 -3.49
C LYS A 26 25.29 2.68 -3.19
N ARG A 27 24.39 1.95 -2.52
CA ARG A 27 24.55 0.52 -2.21
C ARG A 27 24.73 -0.32 -3.48
N LEU A 28 23.91 -0.08 -4.50
CA LEU A 28 24.00 -0.76 -5.80
C LEU A 28 25.36 -0.53 -6.47
N ARG A 29 25.90 0.69 -6.44
CA ARG A 29 27.24 1.01 -6.98
C ARG A 29 28.37 0.36 -6.18
N CYS A 30 28.20 0.25 -4.87
CA CYS A 30 29.18 -0.33 -3.95
C CYS A 30 29.11 -1.87 -3.85
N LEU A 31 28.16 -2.53 -4.53
CA LEU A 31 28.15 -3.99 -4.59
C LEU A 31 29.45 -4.51 -5.23
N PRO A 32 30.02 -5.60 -4.67
CA PRO A 32 31.09 -6.34 -5.34
C PRO A 32 30.73 -6.66 -6.79
N GLU A 33 31.71 -6.62 -7.68
CA GLU A 33 31.48 -6.74 -9.13
C GLU A 33 30.79 -8.05 -9.50
N ASP A 34 31.19 -9.16 -8.86
CA ASP A 34 30.60 -10.49 -9.01
C ASP A 34 29.13 -10.53 -8.59
N GLN A 35 28.74 -9.78 -7.55
CA GLN A 35 27.34 -9.69 -7.11
C GLN A 35 26.53 -8.77 -8.01
N ARG A 36 27.11 -7.64 -8.41
CA ARG A 36 26.46 -6.68 -9.31
C ARG A 36 26.21 -7.28 -10.69
N ALA A 37 27.13 -8.12 -11.18
CA ALA A 37 27.01 -8.85 -12.44
C ALA A 37 25.80 -9.81 -12.48
N LYS A 38 25.30 -10.25 -11.31
CA LYS A 38 24.09 -11.09 -11.22
C LYS A 38 22.79 -10.32 -11.43
N ILE A 39 22.83 -8.99 -11.59
CA ILE A 39 21.67 -8.16 -11.91
C ILE A 39 21.71 -7.86 -13.41
N ALA A 40 20.82 -8.49 -14.17
CA ALA A 40 20.68 -8.26 -15.60
C ALA A 40 19.65 -7.16 -15.85
N MET A 41 20.10 -6.02 -16.40
CA MET A 41 19.20 -5.00 -16.91
C MET A 41 18.64 -5.45 -18.26
N ARG A 42 17.32 -5.56 -18.36
CA ARG A 42 16.60 -6.07 -19.54
C ARG A 42 15.55 -5.05 -19.98
N PRO A 43 15.15 -5.01 -21.27
CA PRO A 43 14.04 -4.15 -21.68
C PRO A 43 12.72 -4.61 -21.02
N VAL A 44 11.79 -3.67 -20.80
CA VAL A 44 10.48 -3.96 -20.20
C VAL A 44 9.69 -5.01 -21.00
N SER A 45 9.88 -5.05 -22.31
CA SER A 45 9.31 -6.09 -23.19
C SER A 45 9.78 -7.51 -22.83
N PHE A 46 10.94 -7.67 -22.19
CA PHE A 46 11.44 -8.94 -21.69
C PHE A 46 10.91 -9.25 -20.28
N THR A 47 10.97 -8.29 -19.35
CA THR A 47 10.61 -8.50 -17.94
C THR A 47 9.11 -8.70 -17.76
N ASN A 48 8.29 -7.92 -18.47
CA ASN A 48 6.85 -7.87 -18.25
C ASN A 48 6.07 -8.80 -19.19
N SER A 49 6.72 -9.57 -20.06
CA SER A 49 6.06 -10.44 -21.02
C SER A 49 6.60 -11.86 -20.96
N LEU A 50 5.74 -12.85 -21.21
CA LEU A 50 6.15 -14.22 -21.52
C LEU A 50 6.53 -14.41 -23.00
N TYR A 51 6.01 -13.58 -23.89
CA TYR A 51 6.26 -13.70 -25.33
C TYR A 51 7.75 -13.51 -25.69
N GLY A 52 8.14 -14.09 -26.83
CA GLY A 52 9.47 -14.00 -27.44
C GLY A 52 10.49 -15.05 -26.97
N ASP A 53 10.36 -15.55 -25.74
CA ASP A 53 11.24 -16.58 -25.16
C ASP A 53 10.49 -17.37 -24.08
N GLU A 54 9.32 -17.86 -24.47
CA GLU A 54 8.33 -18.34 -23.53
C GLU A 54 8.78 -19.63 -22.83
N GLU A 55 9.42 -20.55 -23.55
CA GLU A 55 9.91 -21.82 -23.00
C GLU A 55 10.92 -21.59 -21.88
N ALA A 56 11.96 -20.78 -22.13
CA ALA A 56 12.96 -20.46 -21.11
C ALA A 56 12.34 -19.68 -19.95
N LYS A 57 11.45 -18.71 -20.21
CA LYS A 57 10.77 -17.95 -19.15
C LYS A 57 9.85 -18.82 -18.29
N ARG A 58 9.16 -19.79 -18.88
CA ARG A 58 8.32 -20.76 -18.15
C ARG A 58 9.16 -21.63 -17.25
N ALA A 59 10.24 -22.21 -17.79
CA ALA A 59 11.21 -22.94 -16.99
C ALA A 59 11.74 -22.06 -15.85
N ALA A 60 12.10 -20.80 -16.14
CA ALA A 60 12.67 -19.79 -15.24
C ALA A 60 11.72 -19.30 -14.13
N ARG A 61 10.40 -19.35 -14.32
CA ARG A 61 9.42 -18.66 -13.46
C ARG A 61 8.41 -19.60 -12.78
N VAL A 62 8.76 -20.88 -12.59
CA VAL A 62 7.97 -21.82 -11.78
C VAL A 62 7.76 -21.27 -10.37
N ASN A 63 6.54 -21.35 -9.85
CA ASN A 63 6.12 -20.80 -8.56
C ASN A 63 6.36 -19.28 -8.40
N ALA A 64 6.34 -18.51 -9.50
CA ALA A 64 6.46 -17.06 -9.43
C ALA A 64 5.34 -16.41 -8.61
N ARG A 65 5.68 -15.31 -7.93
CA ARG A 65 4.74 -14.49 -7.15
C ARG A 65 4.79 -13.06 -7.68
N PHE A 66 3.68 -12.61 -8.20
CA PHE A 66 3.53 -11.28 -8.80
C PHE A 66 2.76 -10.40 -7.84
N VAL A 67 3.44 -9.46 -7.19
CA VAL A 67 2.85 -8.60 -6.15
C VAL A 67 2.66 -7.21 -6.72
N ASN A 68 1.43 -6.69 -6.70
CA ASN A 68 1.08 -5.36 -7.18
C ASN A 68 0.15 -4.64 -6.20
N GLY A 69 0.29 -3.32 -6.08
CA GLY A 69 -0.66 -2.49 -5.34
C GLY A 69 -1.92 -2.18 -6.17
N ALA A 70 -3.04 -1.95 -5.50
CA ALA A 70 -4.27 -1.44 -6.10
C ALA A 70 -4.89 -0.31 -5.27
N MET A 71 -5.76 0.48 -5.89
CA MET A 71 -6.51 1.53 -5.21
C MET A 71 -7.73 0.95 -4.49
N GLN A 72 -8.50 0.11 -5.18
CA GLN A 72 -9.75 -0.47 -4.68
C GLN A 72 -10.02 -1.85 -5.29
N VAL A 73 -10.79 -2.67 -4.57
CA VAL A 73 -11.27 -3.99 -5.02
C VAL A 73 -12.77 -4.07 -4.73
N ASN A 74 -13.60 -4.65 -5.61
CA ASN A 74 -14.99 -4.94 -5.25
C ASN A 74 -15.16 -6.35 -4.65
N LEU A 75 -16.29 -6.60 -4.01
CA LEU A 75 -16.64 -7.89 -3.43
C LEU A 75 -16.80 -9.02 -4.46
N LEU A 76 -16.81 -8.72 -5.76
CA LEU A 76 -16.76 -9.74 -6.82
C LEU A 76 -15.32 -10.05 -7.27
N GLY A 77 -14.32 -9.28 -6.82
CA GLY A 77 -12.90 -9.47 -7.13
C GLY A 77 -12.38 -8.66 -8.32
N ASP A 78 -13.14 -7.69 -8.85
CA ASP A 78 -12.57 -6.71 -9.78
C ASP A 78 -11.61 -5.78 -9.04
N VAL A 79 -10.57 -5.32 -9.73
CA VAL A 79 -9.51 -4.45 -9.18
C VAL A 79 -9.44 -3.15 -9.97
N MET A 80 -9.28 -2.04 -9.26
CA MET A 80 -9.06 -0.68 -9.80
C MET A 80 -7.72 -0.15 -9.29
N SER A 81 -6.86 0.32 -10.20
CA SER A 81 -5.47 0.71 -9.87
C SER A 81 -5.01 2.06 -10.43
N ASP A 82 -5.64 2.56 -11.50
CA ASP A 82 -5.04 3.61 -12.33
C ASP A 82 -5.91 4.87 -12.50
N THR A 83 -7.22 4.70 -12.70
CA THR A 83 -8.12 5.79 -13.15
C THR A 83 -9.33 5.92 -12.23
N LEU A 84 -9.63 7.15 -11.78
CA LEU A 84 -10.81 7.50 -10.98
C LEU A 84 -12.11 7.48 -11.81
N GLY A 85 -13.27 7.47 -11.13
CA GLY A 85 -14.57 7.43 -11.80
C GLY A 85 -14.92 8.65 -12.66
N ASP A 86 -14.25 9.79 -12.46
CA ASP A 86 -14.35 10.97 -13.32
C ASP A 86 -13.40 10.92 -14.54
N GLY A 87 -12.69 9.81 -14.73
CA GLY A 87 -11.70 9.61 -15.79
C GLY A 87 -10.33 10.21 -15.48
N GLN A 88 -10.12 10.80 -14.30
CA GLN A 88 -8.80 11.28 -13.91
C GLN A 88 -7.83 10.11 -13.71
N VAL A 89 -6.76 10.11 -14.49
CA VAL A 89 -5.65 9.15 -14.35
C VAL A 89 -4.79 9.55 -13.16
N VAL A 90 -4.75 8.70 -12.14
CA VAL A 90 -3.91 8.87 -10.94
C VAL A 90 -2.53 8.28 -11.16
N SER A 91 -2.49 7.13 -11.83
CA SER A 91 -1.25 6.46 -12.25
C SER A 91 -1.50 5.74 -13.57
N GLY A 92 -0.43 5.29 -14.25
CA GLY A 92 -0.58 4.38 -15.39
C GLY A 92 -0.75 2.93 -14.92
N VAL A 93 -1.52 2.12 -15.65
CA VAL A 93 -1.66 0.66 -15.40
C VAL A 93 -0.30 -0.03 -15.30
N GLY A 94 0.69 0.43 -16.08
CA GLY A 94 2.03 -0.12 -16.11
C GLY A 94 2.01 -1.60 -16.50
N GLY A 95 2.81 -2.42 -15.80
CA GLY A 95 2.91 -3.87 -16.03
C GLY A 95 1.90 -4.71 -15.25
N GLN A 96 1.01 -4.12 -14.45
CA GLN A 96 0.17 -4.86 -13.51
C GLN A 96 -0.63 -5.96 -14.22
N PHE A 97 -1.38 -5.61 -15.27
CA PHE A 97 -2.16 -6.57 -16.02
C PHE A 97 -1.29 -7.68 -16.63
N ASN A 98 -0.10 -7.35 -17.15
CA ASN A 98 0.78 -8.35 -17.72
C ASN A 98 1.21 -9.37 -16.66
N PHE A 99 1.58 -8.93 -15.47
CA PHE A 99 1.98 -9.85 -14.40
C PHE A 99 0.82 -10.69 -13.84
N VAL A 100 -0.40 -10.16 -13.85
CA VAL A 100 -1.60 -10.96 -13.55
C VAL A 100 -1.77 -12.06 -14.59
N GLU A 101 -1.67 -11.74 -15.88
CA GLU A 101 -1.77 -12.73 -16.97
C GLU A 101 -0.71 -13.82 -16.82
N GLN A 102 0.55 -13.45 -16.57
CA GLN A 102 1.62 -14.40 -16.32
C GLN A 102 1.36 -15.31 -15.11
N ALA A 103 0.73 -14.80 -14.06
CA ALA A 103 0.40 -15.60 -12.88
C ALA A 103 -0.60 -16.73 -13.16
N PHE A 104 -1.43 -16.59 -14.19
CA PHE A 104 -2.37 -17.62 -14.64
C PHE A 104 -1.75 -18.53 -15.69
N ALA A 105 -0.79 -18.03 -16.47
CA ALA A 105 -0.09 -18.81 -17.48
C ALA A 105 0.99 -19.73 -16.89
N LEU A 106 1.69 -19.29 -15.84
CA LEU A 106 2.86 -19.99 -15.29
C LEU A 106 2.52 -21.11 -14.31
N GLU A 107 3.30 -22.19 -14.34
CA GLU A 107 3.16 -23.30 -13.40
C GLU A 107 3.38 -22.83 -11.96
N GLY A 108 2.36 -23.04 -11.12
CA GLY A 108 2.36 -22.61 -9.73
C GLY A 108 2.40 -21.09 -9.54
N GLY A 109 2.23 -20.29 -10.59
CA GLY A 109 2.23 -18.82 -10.53
C GLY A 109 1.05 -18.27 -9.72
N ARG A 110 1.28 -17.19 -8.96
CA ARG A 110 0.24 -16.47 -8.21
C ARG A 110 0.35 -14.96 -8.38
N SER A 111 -0.79 -14.31 -8.52
CA SER A 111 -1.01 -12.87 -8.51
C SER A 111 -1.48 -12.47 -7.11
N VAL A 112 -0.83 -11.45 -6.55
CA VAL A 112 -1.12 -10.91 -5.23
C VAL A 112 -1.38 -9.42 -5.38
N ILE A 113 -2.61 -9.01 -5.07
CA ILE A 113 -3.02 -7.62 -5.04
C ILE A 113 -3.01 -7.13 -3.60
N THR A 114 -2.28 -6.05 -3.34
CA THR A 114 -2.21 -5.44 -2.01
C THR A 114 -2.91 -4.08 -2.01
N LEU A 115 -3.65 -3.79 -0.95
CA LEU A 115 -4.26 -2.47 -0.73
C LEU A 115 -4.55 -2.25 0.76
N PRO A 116 -4.48 -1.02 1.28
CA PRO A 116 -5.09 -0.70 2.56
C PRO A 116 -6.59 -1.02 2.50
N ALA A 117 -7.18 -1.58 3.56
CA ALA A 117 -8.60 -1.90 3.59
C ALA A 117 -9.50 -0.65 3.53
N TRP A 118 -8.97 0.51 3.93
CA TRP A 118 -9.68 1.78 4.00
C TRP A 118 -8.76 2.97 3.75
N ARG A 119 -9.36 4.15 3.57
CA ARG A 119 -8.67 5.44 3.44
C ARG A 119 -9.51 6.57 4.01
N MET A 120 -8.89 7.74 4.23
CA MET A 120 -9.62 8.99 4.48
C MET A 120 -9.95 9.67 3.15
N THR A 121 -11.19 10.11 2.96
CA THR A 121 -11.63 10.93 1.83
C THR A 121 -12.44 12.09 2.38
N GLY A 122 -11.95 13.32 2.19
CA GLY A 122 -12.62 14.52 2.72
C GLY A 122 -12.84 14.50 4.24
N GLY A 123 -11.91 13.92 5.02
CA GLY A 123 -12.07 13.78 6.47
C GLY A 123 -13.00 12.63 6.90
N THR A 124 -13.53 11.85 5.97
CA THR A 124 -14.42 10.71 6.26
C THR A 124 -13.73 9.38 5.94
N PRO A 125 -13.76 8.39 6.85
CA PRO A 125 -13.29 7.05 6.56
C PRO A 125 -14.11 6.38 5.44
N CYS A 126 -13.42 5.82 4.46
CA CYS A 126 -14.01 5.14 3.31
C CYS A 126 -13.34 3.78 3.12
N SER A 127 -14.13 2.73 2.84
CA SER A 127 -13.60 1.41 2.48
C SER A 127 -12.94 1.44 1.10
N ASN A 128 -11.82 0.74 0.94
CA ASN A 128 -11.22 0.41 -0.35
C ASN A 128 -11.75 -0.92 -0.90
N ILE A 129 -12.34 -1.78 -0.04
CA ILE A 129 -13.18 -2.89 -0.49
C ILE A 129 -14.61 -2.38 -0.71
N ARG A 130 -15.13 -2.52 -1.93
CA ARG A 130 -16.39 -1.89 -2.36
C ARG A 130 -17.40 -2.93 -2.83
N TRP A 131 -18.66 -2.53 -2.98
CA TRP A 131 -19.63 -3.33 -3.74
C TRP A 131 -19.45 -3.14 -5.26
N THR A 132 -19.18 -1.91 -5.69
CA THR A 132 -19.01 -1.53 -7.10
C THR A 132 -17.77 -0.64 -7.25
N LEU A 133 -17.10 -0.76 -8.40
CA LEU A 133 -16.00 0.11 -8.80
C LEU A 133 -16.44 0.96 -10.00
N ASP A 134 -15.83 2.13 -10.15
CA ASP A 134 -16.11 3.03 -11.27
C ASP A 134 -15.34 2.62 -12.54
N THR A 135 -14.17 2.00 -12.38
CA THR A 135 -13.31 1.50 -13.45
C THR A 135 -12.76 0.11 -13.09
N VAL A 136 -12.29 -0.64 -14.09
CA VAL A 136 -11.72 -1.98 -13.90
C VAL A 136 -10.38 -2.09 -14.62
N THR A 137 -9.32 -2.29 -13.85
CA THR A 137 -7.96 -2.56 -14.35
C THR A 137 -7.71 -4.06 -14.50
N VAL A 138 -8.14 -4.85 -13.51
CA VAL A 138 -8.07 -6.33 -13.56
C VAL A 138 -9.47 -6.89 -13.34
N PRO A 139 -10.03 -7.64 -14.31
CA PRO A 139 -11.37 -8.17 -14.21
C PRO A 139 -11.44 -9.33 -13.23
N ARG A 140 -12.59 -9.52 -12.59
CA ARG A 140 -12.86 -10.57 -11.58
C ARG A 140 -12.55 -11.99 -12.02
N HIS A 141 -12.51 -12.27 -13.32
CA HIS A 141 -12.14 -13.58 -13.86
C HIS A 141 -10.66 -13.92 -13.61
N MET A 142 -9.83 -12.91 -13.35
CA MET A 142 -8.41 -13.04 -13.04
C MET A 142 -8.11 -12.77 -11.56
N ARG A 143 -9.13 -12.87 -10.68
CA ARG A 143 -8.95 -12.74 -9.23
C ARG A 143 -8.10 -13.88 -8.67
N ASP A 144 -7.19 -13.54 -7.79
CA ASP A 144 -6.29 -14.48 -7.15
C ASP A 144 -6.14 -14.17 -5.65
N VAL A 145 -5.02 -13.62 -5.18
CA VAL A 145 -4.86 -13.26 -3.77
C VAL A 145 -5.08 -11.76 -3.59
N VAL A 146 -5.89 -11.37 -2.60
CA VAL A 146 -6.03 -9.98 -2.15
C VAL A 146 -5.55 -9.87 -0.71
N VAL A 147 -4.72 -8.87 -0.41
CA VAL A 147 -4.12 -8.67 0.92
C VAL A 147 -4.39 -7.25 1.41
N THR A 148 -4.91 -7.16 2.64
CA THR A 148 -4.99 -5.92 3.41
C THR A 148 -4.18 -6.04 4.69
N GLU A 149 -4.12 -4.97 5.50
CA GLU A 149 -3.53 -5.00 6.83
C GLU A 149 -4.22 -5.98 7.80
N TYR A 150 -5.41 -6.50 7.44
CA TYR A 150 -6.17 -7.45 8.26
C TYR A 150 -5.99 -8.92 7.85
N GLY A 151 -5.31 -9.20 6.74
CA GLY A 151 -5.02 -10.56 6.29
C GLY A 151 -5.05 -10.73 4.78
N ALA A 152 -5.13 -11.99 4.34
CA ALA A 152 -5.15 -12.37 2.94
C ALA A 152 -6.41 -13.18 2.60
N ALA A 153 -7.02 -12.90 1.45
CA ALA A 153 -8.10 -13.67 0.86
C ALA A 153 -7.59 -14.38 -0.39
N ASP A 154 -7.61 -15.71 -0.39
CA ASP A 154 -7.33 -16.53 -1.57
C ASP A 154 -8.64 -16.75 -2.35
N LEU A 155 -8.73 -16.19 -3.56
CA LEU A 155 -9.98 -16.11 -4.34
C LEU A 155 -9.98 -17.02 -5.56
N ARG A 156 -8.84 -17.63 -5.91
CA ARG A 156 -8.70 -18.36 -7.17
C ARG A 156 -9.58 -19.61 -7.15
N GLY A 157 -10.42 -19.75 -8.18
CA GLY A 157 -11.33 -20.89 -8.32
C GLY A 157 -12.56 -20.88 -7.40
N LEU A 158 -12.72 -19.85 -6.56
CA LEU A 158 -13.88 -19.71 -5.69
C LEU A 158 -15.11 -19.20 -6.46
N SER A 159 -16.30 -19.57 -6.00
CA SER A 159 -17.57 -18.98 -6.46
C SER A 159 -17.72 -17.52 -5.99
N ASP A 160 -18.62 -16.74 -6.60
CA ASP A 160 -18.88 -15.35 -6.20
C ASP A 160 -19.21 -15.24 -4.70
N ALA A 161 -20.07 -16.12 -4.16
CA ALA A 161 -20.44 -16.10 -2.74
C ALA A 161 -19.23 -16.36 -1.81
N GLN A 162 -18.36 -17.31 -2.19
CA GLN A 162 -17.14 -17.61 -1.43
C GLN A 162 -16.13 -16.46 -1.51
N VAL A 163 -16.01 -15.80 -2.66
CA VAL A 163 -15.16 -14.61 -2.81
C VAL A 163 -15.64 -13.44 -1.98
N ILE A 164 -16.96 -13.17 -2.00
CA ILE A 164 -17.55 -12.13 -1.16
C ILE A 164 -17.24 -12.41 0.32
N ALA A 165 -17.47 -13.64 0.79
CA ALA A 165 -17.17 -14.02 2.16
C ALA A 165 -15.68 -13.83 2.52
N ALA A 166 -14.77 -14.26 1.64
CA ALA A 166 -13.33 -14.12 1.86
C ALA A 166 -12.87 -12.64 1.88
N LEU A 167 -13.42 -11.79 1.01
CA LEU A 167 -13.12 -10.36 0.99
C LEU A 167 -13.70 -9.62 2.20
N LEU A 168 -14.88 -10.00 2.68
CA LEU A 168 -15.45 -9.47 3.93
C LEU A 168 -14.53 -9.76 5.13
N ASN A 169 -13.88 -10.93 5.17
CA ASN A 169 -12.96 -11.31 6.25
C ASN A 169 -11.71 -10.41 6.35
N ILE A 170 -11.31 -9.73 5.28
CA ILE A 170 -10.18 -8.80 5.24
C ILE A 170 -10.61 -7.33 5.07
N THR A 171 -11.92 -7.06 5.18
CA THR A 171 -12.51 -5.73 5.18
C THR A 171 -12.44 -5.10 6.57
N ASP A 172 -12.27 -3.78 6.62
CA ASP A 172 -12.36 -3.02 7.87
C ASP A 172 -13.76 -3.14 8.50
N SER A 173 -13.82 -3.45 9.80
CA SER A 173 -15.06 -3.77 10.49
C SER A 173 -16.06 -2.62 10.56
N ARG A 174 -15.64 -1.38 10.31
CA ARG A 174 -16.57 -0.24 10.15
C ARG A 174 -17.48 -0.37 8.92
N PHE A 175 -17.09 -1.16 7.91
CA PHE A 175 -17.81 -1.26 6.63
C PHE A 175 -18.35 -2.66 6.34
N GLN A 176 -17.88 -3.68 7.06
CA GLN A 176 -18.26 -5.09 6.90
C GLN A 176 -19.78 -5.30 6.85
N SER A 177 -20.53 -4.81 7.84
CA SER A 177 -21.98 -5.03 7.93
C SER A 177 -22.73 -4.47 6.72
N LYS A 178 -22.40 -3.24 6.30
CA LYS A 178 -23.05 -2.60 5.15
C LYS A 178 -22.75 -3.34 3.85
N LEU A 179 -21.50 -3.77 3.66
CA LEU A 179 -21.10 -4.51 2.46
C LEU A 179 -21.73 -5.90 2.41
N MET A 180 -21.84 -6.58 3.56
CA MET A 180 -22.53 -7.86 3.68
C MET A 180 -24.03 -7.73 3.35
N GLU A 181 -24.71 -6.69 3.86
CA GLU A 181 -26.11 -6.37 3.54
C GLU A 181 -26.32 -6.13 2.04
N GLN A 182 -25.41 -5.39 1.38
CA GLN A 182 -25.46 -5.17 -0.07
C GLN A 182 -25.36 -6.49 -0.84
N ALA A 183 -24.47 -7.40 -0.41
CA ALA A 183 -24.29 -8.69 -1.05
C ALA A 183 -25.50 -9.64 -0.86
N LYS A 184 -26.10 -9.64 0.34
CA LYS A 184 -27.34 -10.40 0.63
C LYS A 184 -28.51 -9.89 -0.20
N THR A 185 -28.71 -8.57 -0.22
CA THR A 185 -29.77 -7.91 -1.01
C THR A 185 -29.63 -8.22 -2.51
N ALA A 186 -28.41 -8.33 -3.02
CA ALA A 186 -28.13 -8.70 -4.41
C ALA A 186 -28.29 -10.21 -4.71
N GLY A 187 -28.65 -11.03 -3.72
CA GLY A 187 -28.77 -12.49 -3.86
C GLY A 187 -27.42 -13.18 -4.11
N LYS A 188 -26.31 -12.52 -3.77
CA LYS A 188 -24.94 -13.03 -4.00
C LYS A 188 -24.31 -13.66 -2.77
N LEU A 189 -24.95 -13.51 -1.61
CA LEU A 189 -24.53 -14.07 -0.34
C LEU A 189 -25.76 -14.60 0.41
N PRO A 190 -25.70 -15.79 1.05
CA PRO A 190 -26.84 -16.33 1.80
C PRO A 190 -27.30 -15.40 2.92
N ASP A 191 -28.62 -15.33 3.17
CA ASP A 191 -29.19 -14.46 4.21
C ASP A 191 -28.70 -14.81 5.61
N ASN A 192 -28.42 -16.09 5.87
CA ASN A 192 -27.86 -16.59 7.13
C ASN A 192 -26.33 -16.48 7.21
N HIS A 193 -25.65 -15.92 6.20
CA HIS A 193 -24.22 -15.73 6.27
C HIS A 193 -23.85 -14.76 7.39
N GLU A 194 -22.84 -15.13 8.16
CA GLU A 194 -22.19 -14.25 9.13
C GLU A 194 -20.68 -14.28 8.90
N ILE A 195 -20.04 -13.13 9.08
CA ILE A 195 -18.59 -13.02 9.09
C ILE A 195 -18.06 -13.80 10.30
N PRO A 196 -17.04 -14.67 10.20
CA PRO A 196 -16.51 -15.41 11.35
C PRO A 196 -15.96 -14.47 12.43
N GLU A 197 -16.10 -14.86 13.70
CA GLU A 197 -15.73 -14.04 14.87
C GLU A 197 -14.30 -13.49 14.79
N ALA A 198 -13.34 -14.31 14.34
CA ALA A 198 -11.94 -13.93 14.19
C ALA A 198 -11.70 -12.71 13.27
N HIS A 199 -12.67 -12.37 12.41
CA HIS A 199 -12.58 -11.28 11.43
C HIS A 199 -13.48 -10.08 11.76
N ARG A 200 -14.20 -10.11 12.90
CA ARG A 200 -15.13 -9.02 13.30
C ARG A 200 -14.43 -7.84 14.00
N GLU A 201 -13.13 -7.96 14.26
CA GLU A 201 -12.31 -6.96 14.98
C GLU A 201 -11.21 -6.36 14.09
N ASN A 202 -11.51 -6.19 12.79
CA ASN A 202 -10.63 -5.58 11.81
C ASN A 202 -10.67 -4.05 11.91
N TYR A 203 -10.08 -3.52 12.98
CA TYR A 203 -10.00 -2.09 13.24
C TYR A 203 -8.56 -1.55 13.17
N PRO A 204 -8.35 -0.29 12.74
CA PRO A 204 -7.01 0.28 12.65
C PRO A 204 -6.28 0.30 14.00
N GLN A 205 -7.02 0.43 15.10
CA GLN A 205 -6.49 0.41 16.46
C GLN A 205 -5.83 -0.93 16.80
N ARG A 206 -6.37 -2.04 16.31
CA ARG A 206 -5.80 -3.38 16.52
C ARG A 206 -4.43 -3.51 15.87
N VAL A 207 -4.30 -3.04 14.64
CA VAL A 207 -3.03 -3.04 13.89
C VAL A 207 -2.02 -2.12 14.57
N ARG A 208 -2.44 -0.91 14.96
CA ARG A 208 -1.57 0.03 15.69
C ARG A 208 -1.06 -0.54 17.01
N ALA A 209 -1.95 -1.13 17.81
CA ALA A 209 -1.57 -1.75 19.08
C ALA A 209 -0.57 -2.91 18.89
N TRP A 210 -0.73 -3.70 17.82
CA TRP A 210 0.22 -4.76 17.49
C TRP A 210 1.60 -4.21 17.07
N ILE A 211 1.63 -3.16 16.24
CA ILE A 211 2.87 -2.50 15.80
C ILE A 211 3.61 -1.88 17.00
N GLU A 212 2.89 -1.29 17.95
CA GLU A 212 3.49 -0.64 19.12
C GLU A 212 4.37 -1.61 19.92
N GLY A 213 3.93 -2.85 20.09
CA GLY A 213 4.73 -3.90 20.73
C GLY A 213 6.03 -4.26 20.01
N HIS A 214 6.18 -3.87 18.74
CA HIS A 214 7.34 -4.17 17.89
C HIS A 214 8.05 -2.90 17.40
N ARG A 215 7.70 -1.73 17.95
CA ARG A 215 8.17 -0.44 17.41
C ARG A 215 9.69 -0.31 17.40
N ALA A 216 10.36 -0.89 18.40
CA ALA A 216 11.83 -0.93 18.51
C ALA A 216 12.51 -1.75 17.41
N GLU A 217 11.82 -2.76 16.85
CA GLU A 217 12.35 -3.64 15.80
C GLU A 217 11.99 -3.16 14.39
N LEU A 218 11.01 -2.26 14.28
CA LEU A 218 10.51 -1.73 13.01
C LEU A 218 10.98 -0.28 12.84
N PRO A 219 12.12 -0.02 12.19
CA PRO A 219 12.51 1.36 11.88
C PRO A 219 11.50 2.01 10.94
N THR A 220 11.36 3.33 11.00
CA THR A 220 10.44 4.10 10.12
C THR A 220 10.77 3.93 8.64
N PHE A 221 12.07 3.81 8.32
CA PHE A 221 12.59 3.66 6.95
C PHE A 221 13.53 2.45 6.86
N PRO A 222 13.00 1.20 6.84
CA PRO A 222 13.82 -0.02 6.88
C PRO A 222 14.73 -0.21 5.66
N PHE A 223 14.43 0.45 4.54
CA PHE A 223 15.17 0.33 3.29
C PHE A 223 15.96 1.59 2.90
N GLY A 224 16.08 2.56 3.82
CA GLY A 224 16.70 3.85 3.54
C GLY A 224 15.66 4.94 3.23
N SER A 225 16.14 6.16 3.10
CA SER A 225 15.32 7.35 2.89
C SER A 225 16.16 8.48 2.30
N ASP A 226 15.60 9.22 1.35
CA ASP A 226 16.19 10.47 0.84
C ASP A 226 15.95 11.66 1.77
N PHE A 227 15.09 11.49 2.78
CA PHE A 227 14.80 12.52 3.76
C PHE A 227 16.00 12.73 4.69
N ASP A 228 16.41 13.99 4.83
CA ASP A 228 17.35 14.41 5.87
C ASP A 228 16.71 14.31 7.28
N ASP A 229 17.51 14.49 8.33
CA ASP A 229 17.04 14.31 9.70
C ASP A 229 15.89 15.26 10.06
N ILE A 230 15.87 16.46 9.49
CA ILE A 230 14.82 17.46 9.71
C ILE A 230 13.55 17.11 8.95
N GLU A 231 13.68 16.64 7.71
CA GLU A 231 12.57 16.15 6.91
C GLU A 231 11.91 14.93 7.57
N ARG A 232 12.69 14.04 8.20
CA ARG A 232 12.15 12.91 8.98
C ARG A 232 11.31 13.34 10.17
N VAL A 233 11.69 14.45 10.83
CA VAL A 233 10.86 15.07 11.89
C VAL A 233 9.62 15.76 11.33
N LEU A 234 9.74 16.39 10.16
CA LEU A 234 8.62 17.08 9.51
C LEU A 234 7.53 16.12 9.02
N LEU A 235 7.86 14.92 8.55
CA LEU A 235 6.89 13.98 7.98
C LEU A 235 5.70 13.65 8.89
N PRO A 236 5.89 13.17 10.14
CA PRO A 236 4.76 12.89 11.03
C PRO A 236 3.98 14.18 11.34
N ALA A 237 4.67 15.32 11.51
CA ALA A 237 4.01 16.60 11.78
C ALA A 237 3.15 17.07 10.59
N LEU A 238 3.61 16.87 9.36
CA LEU A 238 2.85 17.20 8.16
C LEU A 238 1.65 16.27 7.97
N ALA A 239 1.77 14.98 8.33
CA ALA A 239 0.66 14.04 8.33
C ALA A 239 -0.42 14.46 9.35
N GLU A 240 -0.01 14.75 10.58
CA GLU A 240 -0.88 15.24 11.66
C GLU A 240 -1.55 16.57 11.27
N LEU A 241 -0.78 17.51 10.69
CA LEU A 241 -1.28 18.79 10.20
C LEU A 241 -2.33 18.58 9.10
N LYS A 242 -2.09 17.69 8.13
CA LYS A 242 -3.03 17.37 7.06
C LYS A 242 -4.33 16.80 7.61
N GLU A 243 -4.25 15.92 8.61
CA GLU A 243 -5.43 15.33 9.24
C GLU A 243 -6.22 16.37 10.06
N LEU A 244 -5.56 17.08 10.98
CA LEU A 244 -6.22 18.00 11.90
C LEU A 244 -6.68 19.31 11.25
N SER A 245 -5.97 19.79 10.22
CA SER A 245 -6.36 21.04 9.54
C SER A 245 -7.65 20.92 8.72
N SER A 246 -8.17 19.71 8.51
CA SER A 246 -9.43 19.47 7.80
C SER A 246 -10.68 19.86 8.60
N THR A 247 -10.59 20.02 9.93
CA THR A 247 -11.73 20.35 10.80
C THR A 247 -11.45 21.57 11.68
N TRP A 248 -12.51 22.27 12.10
CA TRP A 248 -12.35 23.41 13.01
C TRP A 248 -11.79 23.00 14.38
N ARG A 249 -12.21 21.82 14.90
CA ARG A 249 -11.69 21.27 16.17
C ARG A 249 -10.21 20.93 16.07
N GLY A 250 -9.78 20.30 14.98
CA GLY A 250 -8.38 19.98 14.76
C GLY A 250 -7.52 21.24 14.58
N LYS A 251 -8.02 22.27 13.88
CA LYS A 251 -7.35 23.58 13.82
C LYS A 251 -7.18 24.22 15.20
N ALA A 252 -8.21 24.17 16.06
CA ALA A 252 -8.12 24.67 17.43
C ALA A 252 -7.11 23.87 18.26
N GLN A 253 -7.09 22.55 18.14
CA GLN A 253 -6.12 21.67 18.79
C GLN A 253 -4.69 22.00 18.39
N LEU A 254 -4.42 22.21 17.09
CA LEU A 254 -3.10 22.63 16.61
C LEU A 254 -2.67 23.97 17.21
N LEU A 255 -3.57 24.96 17.26
CA LEU A 255 -3.27 26.26 17.87
C LEU A 255 -2.98 26.13 19.37
N VAL A 256 -3.78 25.36 20.11
CA VAL A 256 -3.54 25.10 21.53
C VAL A 256 -2.20 24.38 21.71
N ALA A 257 -1.91 23.35 20.94
CA ALA A 257 -0.63 22.66 20.99
C ALA A 257 0.56 23.62 20.75
N SER A 258 0.44 24.53 19.77
CA SER A 258 1.48 25.52 19.45
C SER A 258 1.75 26.53 20.58
N LEU A 259 0.80 26.74 21.48
CA LEU A 259 0.91 27.70 22.57
C LEU A 259 1.29 27.04 23.90
N TRP A 260 0.81 25.82 24.15
CA TRP A 260 0.83 25.21 25.48
C TRP A 260 1.75 23.99 25.60
N LEU A 261 2.09 23.31 24.49
CA LEU A 261 3.06 22.20 24.54
C LEU A 261 4.49 22.74 24.42
N PRO A 262 5.49 22.05 25.00
CA PRO A 262 6.88 22.40 24.84
C PRO A 262 7.29 22.30 23.35
N PRO A 263 8.15 23.21 22.85
CA PRO A 263 8.69 23.11 21.49
C PRO A 263 9.43 21.80 21.26
N HIS A 264 9.32 21.26 20.04
CA HIS A 264 10.17 20.16 19.60
C HIS A 264 11.64 20.65 19.56
N GLU A 265 12.62 19.80 19.92
CA GLU A 265 14.04 20.17 19.97
C GLU A 265 14.53 20.79 18.65
N GLN A 266 14.13 20.17 17.53
CA GLN A 266 14.42 20.61 16.17
C GLN A 266 13.38 21.57 15.56
N GLU A 267 12.44 22.16 16.33
CA GLU A 267 11.34 22.99 15.81
C GLU A 267 11.84 24.15 14.93
N LEU A 268 12.88 24.88 15.36
CA LEU A 268 13.41 26.01 14.60
C LEU A 268 13.96 25.59 13.23
N GLN A 269 14.68 24.47 13.20
CA GLN A 269 15.27 23.93 11.97
C GLN A 269 14.18 23.40 11.02
N ALA A 270 13.19 22.70 11.56
CA ALA A 270 12.02 22.22 10.83
C ALA A 270 11.20 23.37 10.23
N MET A 271 10.96 24.43 11.00
CA MET A 271 10.25 25.62 10.54
C MET A 271 11.03 26.34 9.43
N SER A 272 12.35 26.50 9.61
CA SER A 272 13.23 27.10 8.60
C SER A 272 13.26 26.29 7.30
N ARG A 273 13.31 24.95 7.38
CA ARG A 273 13.27 24.03 6.23
C ARG A 273 11.99 24.17 5.42
N MET A 274 10.86 24.48 6.08
CA MET A 274 9.56 24.76 5.47
C MET A 274 9.40 26.22 4.99
N GLY A 275 10.45 27.04 5.11
CA GLY A 275 10.46 28.42 4.65
C GLY A 275 9.86 29.43 5.65
N PHE A 276 9.58 29.02 6.89
CA PHE A 276 9.07 29.91 7.93
C PHE A 276 10.21 30.52 8.76
N LYS A 277 10.16 31.83 8.99
CA LYS A 277 11.15 32.55 9.82
C LYS A 277 10.80 32.61 11.32
N THR A 278 9.86 31.76 11.76
CA THR A 278 9.17 31.69 13.08
C THR A 278 8.05 32.73 13.32
N ASN A 279 6.93 32.25 13.89
CA ASN A 279 5.70 32.96 14.30
C ASN A 279 4.89 33.78 13.28
N GLU A 280 5.29 33.84 12.01
CA GLU A 280 4.54 34.59 10.99
C GLU A 280 3.37 33.78 10.40
N GLY A 281 2.19 33.94 11.00
CA GLY A 281 0.92 33.51 10.42
C GLY A 281 0.31 32.23 10.99
N LEU A 282 -0.97 32.01 10.69
CA LEU A 282 -1.75 30.87 11.18
C LEU A 282 -1.18 29.52 10.72
N THR A 283 -0.64 29.45 9.50
CA THR A 283 -0.03 28.24 8.94
C THR A 283 1.23 27.84 9.70
N ALA A 284 2.08 28.81 10.05
CA ALA A 284 3.29 28.56 10.83
C ALA A 284 2.94 28.03 12.23
N ARG A 285 1.96 28.63 12.90
CA ARG A 285 1.48 28.15 14.21
C ARG A 285 0.86 26.76 14.14
N ALA A 286 0.10 26.47 13.09
CA ALA A 286 -0.48 25.14 12.89
C ALA A 286 0.62 24.07 12.73
N LEU A 287 1.69 24.36 11.97
CA LEU A 287 2.83 23.47 11.83
C LEU A 287 3.61 23.28 13.14
N GLN A 288 3.84 24.34 13.92
CA GLN A 288 4.44 24.23 15.26
C GLN A 288 3.59 23.36 16.18
N GLY A 289 2.26 23.57 16.17
CA GLY A 289 1.33 22.74 16.91
C GLY A 289 1.45 21.27 16.55
N ALA A 290 1.54 20.96 15.26
CA ALA A 290 1.71 19.59 14.79
C ALA A 290 3.06 18.99 15.24
N LEU A 291 4.17 19.72 15.07
CA LEU A 291 5.51 19.29 15.52
C LEU A 291 5.55 18.95 17.02
N ARG A 292 4.82 19.70 17.84
CA ARG A 292 4.77 19.48 19.29
C ARG A 292 3.85 18.33 19.71
N LEU A 293 2.84 18.01 18.89
CA LEU A 293 2.00 16.84 19.11
C LEU A 293 2.74 15.53 18.81
N THR A 294 3.71 15.56 17.88
CA THR A 294 4.48 14.37 17.44
C THR A 294 5.65 14.00 18.35
N VAL A 295 5.87 14.72 19.46
CA VAL A 295 6.90 14.42 20.48
C VAL A 295 6.47 13.26 21.40
N ARG A 296 5.30 12.65 21.18
CA ARG A 296 4.72 11.61 22.03
C ARG A 296 5.04 10.21 21.55
#